data_AF-A0A973IHT2-F1
#
_entry.id   AF-A0A973IHT2-F1
#
_cell.length_a   1.000
_cell.length_b   1.000
_cell.length_c   1.000
_cell.angle_alpha   90.00
_cell.angle_beta   90.00
_cell.angle_gamma   90.00
#
_symmetry.space_group_name_H-M   'P 1'
#
loop_
_entity.id
_entity.type
_entity.pdbx_description
1 polymer ?
#
loop_
_entity_poly.entity_id
_entity_poly.type
_entity_poly.pdbx_seq_one_letter_code
_entity_poly.pdbx_strand_id
1 'polypeptide(L)'
;DHAIEVDLDAICDGKDVLIGGLMEHIEQAGVHSGDSACTLPPYSLGKKIQDELRAQMAEMALELGVVGLMNAQFAVRGDDIYVLEVNPRASRTVPFVSKATGVPLASVAVRCMAGRTLAEQGLQREVIPNYFSVKEVVFPFIKFQGVDPILGPEMRSTGEVMGVDCSFGGACMRAMRGAGQRVPDPGKAFISVRDADKASLPPIARNLIKRGFQLIATSGTCDYLRAQGFECEYVNKVDQGRPHIVDAIKNDEINFIINTTEGRQAIADSFSIRREALQYSVPYTTTTARGWATLQAIDHEEDRAVRSLQELHEGLSQ
;
A
#
# COMPACT_ATOMS: atom_id res chain seq x y z
N ASP A 1 12.66 5.49 -10.57
CA ASP A 1 11.28 5.80 -10.14
C ASP A 1 10.35 4.68 -10.53
N HIS A 2 9.38 4.36 -9.66
CA HIS A 2 8.44 3.21 -9.75
C HIS A 2 9.02 1.85 -9.39
N ALA A 3 9.75 1.75 -8.28
CA ALA A 3 10.06 0.45 -7.71
C ALA A 3 8.95 0.04 -6.74
N ILE A 4 8.55 -1.23 -6.77
CA ILE A 4 7.63 -1.84 -5.81
C ILE A 4 8.43 -2.15 -4.56
N GLU A 5 7.99 -1.68 -3.40
CA GLU A 5 8.62 -2.03 -2.13
C GLU A 5 8.04 -3.33 -1.59
N VAL A 6 8.90 -4.16 -1.00
CA VAL A 6 8.56 -5.49 -0.51
C VAL A 6 9.16 -5.68 0.88
N ASP A 7 8.36 -6.17 1.83
CA ASP A 7 8.84 -6.69 3.11
C ASP A 7 8.76 -8.22 3.10
N LEU A 8 9.85 -8.90 3.47
CA LEU A 8 9.83 -10.32 3.84
C LEU A 8 10.13 -10.47 5.32
N ASP A 9 9.24 -11.14 6.04
CA ASP A 9 9.53 -11.65 7.38
C ASP A 9 9.90 -13.14 7.29
N ALA A 10 10.95 -13.57 7.99
CA ALA A 10 11.38 -14.96 8.05
C ALA A 10 11.89 -15.35 9.44
N ILE A 11 11.98 -16.66 9.68
CA ILE A 11 12.57 -17.26 10.88
C ILE A 11 13.71 -18.17 10.43
N CYS A 12 14.87 -18.03 11.05
CA CYS A 12 16.00 -18.96 10.88
C CYS A 12 16.29 -19.65 12.20
N ASP A 13 16.58 -20.95 12.18
CA ASP A 13 17.06 -21.69 13.36
C ASP A 13 18.58 -21.93 13.36
N GLY A 14 19.30 -21.23 12.49
CA GLY A 14 20.73 -21.38 12.24
C GLY A 14 21.06 -22.38 11.12
N LYS A 15 20.09 -23.15 10.63
CA LYS A 15 20.27 -24.09 9.52
C LYS A 15 19.17 -23.98 8.47
N ASP A 16 17.92 -23.98 8.90
CA ASP A 16 16.74 -23.93 8.05
C ASP A 16 16.08 -22.55 8.16
N VAL A 17 15.49 -22.08 7.05
CA VAL A 17 14.81 -20.78 6.99
C VAL A 17 13.35 -21.00 6.60
N LEU A 18 12.45 -20.49 7.43
CA LEU A 18 11.02 -20.42 7.15
C LEU A 18 10.65 -19.01 6.72
N ILE A 19 10.17 -18.86 5.48
CA ILE A 19 9.52 -17.62 5.06
C ILE A 19 8.20 -17.49 5.82
N GLY A 20 8.09 -16.44 6.62
CA GLY A 20 6.89 -16.12 7.39
C GLY A 20 5.83 -15.47 6.53
N GLY A 21 6.23 -14.50 5.69
CA GLY A 21 5.33 -13.86 4.73
C GLY A 21 6.06 -12.86 3.84
N LEU A 22 5.65 -12.83 2.58
CA LEU A 22 6.13 -11.90 1.56
C LEU A 22 5.02 -10.88 1.28
N MET A 23 5.28 -9.63 1.62
CA MET A 23 4.31 -8.53 1.55
C MET A 23 4.70 -7.55 0.44
N GLU A 24 3.77 -7.26 -0.45
CA GLU A 24 3.91 -6.21 -1.47
C GLU A 24 3.28 -4.91 -0.97
N HIS A 25 4.02 -3.80 -1.03
CA HIS A 25 3.46 -2.50 -0.68
C HIS A 25 2.58 -1.95 -1.81
N ILE A 26 1.53 -1.23 -1.44
CA ILE A 26 0.69 -0.51 -2.40
C ILE A 26 1.39 0.76 -2.84
N GLU A 27 1.96 1.53 -1.91
CA GLU A 27 2.84 2.65 -2.24
C GLU A 27 4.19 2.16 -2.79
N GLN A 28 4.75 2.94 -3.71
CA GLN A 28 6.08 2.70 -4.26
C GLN A 28 7.19 2.98 -3.25
N ALA A 29 8.36 2.38 -3.49
CA ALA A 29 9.57 2.65 -2.73
C ALA A 29 9.88 4.15 -2.67
N GLY A 30 10.16 4.63 -1.46
CA GLY A 30 10.33 6.05 -1.14
C GLY A 30 9.19 6.62 -0.29
N VAL A 31 8.07 5.91 -0.18
CA VAL A 31 7.17 6.03 0.97
C VAL A 31 7.62 5.01 2.02
N HIS A 32 7.80 5.46 3.25
CA HIS A 32 8.30 4.60 4.33
C HIS A 32 7.37 3.39 4.55
N SER A 33 7.94 2.18 4.68
CA SER A 33 7.19 0.92 4.88
C SER A 33 6.15 0.94 6.01
N GLY A 34 6.38 1.76 7.02
CA GLY A 34 5.47 1.98 8.15
C GLY A 34 4.21 2.77 7.80
N ASP A 35 4.26 3.60 6.76
CA ASP A 35 3.14 4.41 6.27
C ASP A 35 2.52 3.84 4.99
N SER A 36 3.18 2.86 4.36
CA SER A 36 2.62 2.13 3.23
C SER A 36 1.56 1.12 3.69
N ALA A 37 0.46 1.02 2.95
CA ALA A 37 -0.32 -0.20 2.98
C ALA A 37 0.48 -1.32 2.31
N CYS A 38 0.22 -2.54 2.73
CA CYS A 38 0.79 -3.71 2.11
C CYS A 38 -0.21 -4.85 2.04
N THR A 39 0.07 -5.81 1.17
CA THR A 39 -0.78 -6.98 0.96
C THR A 39 0.02 -8.27 1.05
N LEU A 40 -0.63 -9.28 1.62
CA LEU A 40 -0.19 -10.66 1.68
C LEU A 40 -1.35 -11.55 1.20
N PRO A 41 -1.19 -12.36 0.15
CA PRO A 41 -0.01 -12.44 -0.74
C PRO A 41 0.13 -11.19 -1.63
N PRO A 42 1.25 -11.04 -2.38
CA PRO A 42 1.41 -10.00 -3.40
C PRO A 42 0.28 -10.00 -4.43
N TYR A 43 -0.09 -8.82 -4.90
CA TYR A 43 -1.18 -8.65 -5.86
C TYR A 43 -0.69 -8.45 -7.30
N SER A 44 0.54 -8.00 -7.50
CA SER A 44 1.08 -7.69 -8.83
C SER A 44 2.44 -8.32 -9.14
N LEU A 45 3.23 -8.68 -8.12
CA LEU A 45 4.55 -9.29 -8.32
C LEU A 45 4.47 -10.65 -9.01
N GLY A 46 5.23 -10.84 -10.08
CA GLY A 46 5.32 -12.11 -10.79
C GLY A 46 5.99 -13.21 -9.97
N LYS A 47 5.54 -14.46 -10.12
CA LYS A 47 6.03 -15.61 -9.34
C LYS A 47 7.56 -15.75 -9.34
N LYS A 48 8.21 -15.54 -10.49
CA LYS A 48 9.68 -15.62 -10.62
C LYS A 48 10.39 -14.65 -9.67
N ILE A 49 9.92 -13.40 -9.58
CA ILE A 49 10.48 -12.39 -8.69
C ILE A 49 10.22 -12.76 -7.23
N GLN A 50 9.03 -13.26 -6.91
CA GLN A 50 8.73 -13.71 -5.56
C GLN A 50 9.62 -14.90 -5.12
N ASP A 51 9.87 -15.86 -6.02
CA ASP A 51 10.76 -17.00 -5.74
C ASP A 51 12.20 -16.52 -5.50
N GLU A 52 12.68 -15.55 -6.29
CA GLU A 52 14.01 -14.96 -6.14
C GLU A 52 14.15 -14.17 -4.82
N LEU A 53 13.13 -13.39 -4.45
CA LEU A 53 13.09 -12.68 -3.15
C LEU A 53 13.20 -13.66 -1.97
N ARG A 54 12.52 -14.81 -2.05
CA ARG A 54 12.60 -15.88 -1.03
C ARG A 54 13.99 -16.50 -0.96
N ALA A 55 14.62 -16.75 -2.11
CA ALA A 55 15.97 -17.29 -2.17
C ALA A 55 16.99 -16.33 -1.53
N GLN A 56 16.97 -15.05 -1.92
CA GLN A 56 17.84 -14.02 -1.34
C GLN A 56 17.61 -13.85 0.17
N MET A 57 16.36 -13.90 0.63
CA MET A 57 16.05 -13.85 2.06
C MET A 57 16.67 -15.02 2.82
N ALA A 58 16.59 -16.24 2.29
CA ALA A 58 17.18 -17.42 2.91
C ALA A 58 18.71 -17.37 2.93
N GLU A 59 19.34 -16.94 1.83
CA GLU A 59 20.80 -16.75 1.76
C GLU A 59 21.28 -15.72 2.79
N MET A 60 20.62 -14.57 2.87
CA MET A 60 20.95 -13.54 3.86
C MET A 60 20.77 -14.03 5.30
N ALA A 61 19.73 -14.81 5.58
CA ALA A 61 19.49 -15.36 6.92
C ALA A 61 20.65 -16.24 7.41
N LEU A 62 21.15 -17.10 6.52
CA LEU A 62 22.23 -18.04 6.81
C LEU A 62 23.58 -17.32 6.90
N GLU A 63 23.88 -16.42 5.96
CA GLU A 63 25.14 -15.66 5.95
C GLU A 63 25.28 -14.76 7.18
N LEU A 64 24.18 -14.13 7.62
CA LEU A 64 24.17 -13.27 8.81
C LEU A 64 24.12 -14.07 10.13
N GLY A 65 24.04 -15.41 10.07
CA GLY A 65 23.97 -16.26 11.27
C GLY A 65 22.73 -16.02 12.12
N VAL A 66 21.60 -15.68 11.49
CA VAL A 66 20.35 -15.38 12.20
C VAL A 66 19.84 -16.61 12.94
N VAL A 67 19.48 -16.43 14.21
CA VAL A 67 18.69 -17.40 14.98
C VAL A 67 17.51 -16.67 15.60
N GLY A 68 16.30 -16.97 15.14
CA GLY A 68 15.07 -16.25 15.48
C GLY A 68 14.50 -15.51 14.28
N LEU A 69 13.85 -14.36 14.54
CA LEU A 69 13.20 -13.55 13.50
C LEU A 69 14.19 -12.65 12.77
N MET A 70 13.91 -12.45 11.50
CA MET A 70 14.49 -11.38 10.70
C MET A 70 13.47 -10.83 9.70
N ASN A 71 13.76 -9.63 9.24
CA ASN A 71 13.03 -8.94 8.18
C ASN A 71 14.03 -8.41 7.15
N ALA A 72 13.66 -8.43 5.88
CA ALA A 72 14.41 -7.74 4.83
C ALA A 72 13.44 -6.94 3.95
N GLN A 73 13.89 -5.74 3.57
CA GLN A 73 13.17 -4.85 2.69
C GLN A 73 13.86 -4.81 1.33
N PHE A 74 13.06 -4.87 0.27
CA PHE A 74 13.53 -4.86 -1.10
C PHE A 74 12.79 -3.81 -1.91
N ALA A 75 13.43 -3.34 -2.97
CA ALA A 75 12.81 -2.57 -4.04
C ALA A 75 12.92 -3.37 -5.35
N VAL A 76 11.79 -3.60 -6.02
CA VAL A 76 11.71 -4.32 -7.29
C VAL A 76 11.44 -3.33 -8.41
N ARG A 77 12.33 -3.26 -9.41
CA ARG A 77 12.15 -2.39 -10.58
C ARG A 77 12.29 -3.21 -11.86
N GLY A 78 11.15 -3.47 -12.52
CA GLY A 78 11.13 -4.41 -13.64
C GLY A 78 11.48 -5.81 -13.14
N ASP A 79 12.55 -6.39 -13.67
CA ASP A 79 13.06 -7.70 -13.23
C ASP A 79 14.21 -7.61 -12.20
N ASP A 80 14.67 -6.39 -11.88
CA ASP A 80 15.77 -6.18 -10.94
C ASP A 80 15.25 -6.09 -9.50
N ILE A 81 15.93 -6.80 -8.59
CA ILE A 81 15.69 -6.78 -7.15
C ILE A 81 16.85 -6.07 -6.46
N TYR A 82 16.54 -5.06 -5.66
CA TYR A 82 17.51 -4.30 -4.86
C TYR A 82 17.21 -4.53 -3.39
N VAL A 83 18.23 -4.88 -2.60
CA VAL A 83 18.12 -4.94 -1.13
C VAL A 83 18.20 -3.53 -0.57
N LEU A 84 17.23 -3.12 0.24
CA LEU A 84 17.21 -1.83 0.92
C LEU A 84 17.89 -1.92 2.28
N GLU A 85 17.40 -2.81 3.14
CA GLU A 85 17.97 -3.09 4.46
C GLU A 85 17.59 -4.49 4.95
N VAL A 86 18.36 -5.00 5.92
CA VAL A 86 18.09 -6.25 6.63
C VAL A 86 18.07 -5.96 8.13
N ASN A 87 17.00 -6.38 8.77
CA ASN A 87 16.75 -6.24 10.20
C ASN A 87 16.79 -7.64 10.85
N PRO A 88 17.91 -8.06 11.48
CA PRO A 88 18.03 -9.37 12.14
C PRO A 88 17.31 -9.37 13.51
N ARG A 89 16.03 -9.02 13.49
CA ARG A 89 15.14 -8.91 14.64
C ARG A 89 13.69 -9.00 14.19
N ALA A 90 12.77 -9.04 15.16
CA ALA A 90 11.36 -8.85 14.88
C ALA A 90 11.09 -7.47 14.24
N SER A 91 10.29 -7.47 13.17
CA SER A 91 9.73 -6.27 12.54
C SER A 91 8.33 -5.98 13.11
N ARG A 92 7.80 -4.80 12.79
CA ARG A 92 6.43 -4.41 13.14
C ARG A 92 5.37 -5.21 12.37
N THR A 93 5.72 -5.86 11.27
CA THR A 93 4.81 -6.63 10.41
C THR A 93 4.55 -8.06 10.91
N VAL A 94 5.38 -8.58 11.81
CA VAL A 94 5.23 -9.93 12.38
C VAL A 94 3.82 -10.24 12.90
N PRO A 95 3.14 -9.35 13.67
CA PRO A 95 1.77 -9.60 14.10
C PRO A 95 0.79 -9.70 12.93
N PHE A 96 0.87 -8.81 11.93
CA PHE A 96 0.05 -8.85 10.72
C PHE A 96 0.26 -10.17 9.96
N VAL A 97 1.52 -10.55 9.69
CA VAL A 97 1.85 -11.80 9.00
C VAL A 97 1.35 -13.01 9.78
N SER A 98 1.51 -13.00 11.12
CA SER A 98 1.02 -14.10 11.96
C SER A 98 -0.50 -14.25 11.92
N LYS A 99 -1.24 -13.14 11.80
CA LYS A 99 -2.70 -13.16 11.65
C LYS A 99 -3.14 -13.59 10.26
N ALA A 100 -2.43 -13.17 9.22
CA ALA A 100 -2.73 -13.54 7.84
C ALA A 100 -2.44 -15.03 7.56
N THR A 101 -1.38 -15.59 8.15
CA THR A 101 -0.91 -16.96 7.87
C THR A 101 -1.32 -17.99 8.92
N GLY A 102 -1.87 -17.56 10.05
CA GLY A 102 -2.14 -18.44 11.18
C GLY A 102 -0.90 -18.97 11.91
N VAL A 103 0.32 -18.64 11.45
CA VAL A 103 1.56 -19.07 12.08
C VAL A 103 1.96 -18.06 13.16
N PRO A 104 2.10 -18.46 14.44
CA PRO A 104 2.51 -17.55 15.51
C PRO A 104 4.03 -17.30 15.46
N LEU A 105 4.50 -16.52 14.48
CA LEU A 105 5.91 -16.37 14.13
C LEU A 105 6.80 -16.01 15.33
N ALA A 106 6.36 -15.08 16.19
CA ALA A 106 7.11 -14.72 17.38
C ALA A 106 7.34 -15.91 18.33
N SER A 107 6.31 -16.73 18.57
CA SER A 107 6.41 -17.93 19.41
C SER A 107 7.33 -18.98 18.80
N VAL A 108 7.29 -19.13 17.47
CA VAL A 108 8.14 -20.07 16.73
C VAL A 108 9.60 -19.65 16.81
N ALA A 109 9.88 -18.38 16.60
CA ALA A 109 11.22 -17.82 16.67
C ALA A 109 11.82 -17.88 18.08
N VAL A 110 11.03 -17.61 19.14
CA VAL A 110 11.48 -17.77 20.53
C VAL A 110 11.92 -19.20 20.83
N ARG A 111 11.20 -20.20 20.30
CA ARG A 111 11.58 -21.61 20.44
C ARG A 111 12.85 -21.94 19.67
N CYS A 112 13.06 -21.37 18.48
CA CYS A 112 14.31 -21.49 17.73
C CYS A 112 15.49 -20.90 18.53
N MET A 113 15.33 -19.70 19.09
CA MET A 113 16.34 -19.08 19.96
C MET A 113 16.62 -19.90 21.23
N ALA A 114 15.64 -20.67 21.71
CA ALA A 114 15.79 -21.59 22.84
C ALA A 114 16.35 -22.98 22.45
N GLY A 115 16.71 -23.19 21.18
CA GLY A 115 17.35 -24.41 20.68
C GLY A 115 16.41 -25.46 20.07
N ARG A 116 15.11 -25.17 19.91
CA ARG A 116 14.16 -26.05 19.22
C ARG A 116 14.02 -25.64 17.75
N THR A 117 14.49 -26.50 16.85
CA THR A 117 14.53 -26.28 15.40
C THR A 117 13.14 -26.12 14.79
N LEU A 118 13.08 -25.53 13.59
CA LEU A 118 11.86 -25.41 12.80
C LEU A 118 11.26 -26.79 12.47
N ALA A 119 12.11 -27.77 12.18
CA ALA A 119 11.71 -29.16 11.95
C ALA A 119 11.03 -29.80 13.18
N GLU A 120 11.59 -29.63 14.38
CA GLU A 120 10.99 -30.12 15.64
C GLU A 120 9.67 -29.41 15.99
N GLN A 121 9.43 -28.24 15.41
CA GLN A 121 8.17 -27.49 15.52
C GLN A 121 7.17 -27.84 14.43
N GLY A 122 7.54 -28.66 13.43
CA GLY A 122 6.69 -29.04 12.30
C GLY A 122 6.49 -27.94 11.26
N LEU A 123 7.38 -26.94 11.21
CA LEU A 123 7.25 -25.77 10.34
C LEU A 123 8.35 -25.73 9.30
N GLN A 124 8.15 -26.48 8.21
CA GLN A 124 9.15 -26.62 7.13
C GLN A 124 8.75 -25.92 5.82
N ARG A 125 7.54 -25.37 5.74
CA ARG A 125 7.00 -24.76 4.53
C ARG A 125 6.31 -23.44 4.86
N GLU A 126 6.48 -22.47 3.97
CA GLU A 126 5.72 -21.22 3.98
C GLU A 126 4.23 -21.50 3.82
N VAL A 127 3.41 -20.82 4.61
CA VAL A 127 1.95 -20.83 4.47
C VAL A 127 1.56 -19.67 3.56
N ILE A 128 0.93 -19.99 2.43
CA ILE A 128 0.40 -18.99 1.48
C ILE A 128 -1.13 -19.06 1.52
N PRO A 129 -1.81 -18.08 2.16
CA PRO A 129 -3.27 -18.04 2.21
C PRO A 129 -3.93 -17.97 0.84
N ASN A 130 -5.12 -18.55 0.72
CA ASN A 130 -6.00 -18.44 -0.47
C ASN A 130 -6.92 -17.21 -0.42
N TYR A 131 -6.58 -16.24 0.43
CA TYR A 131 -7.27 -14.97 0.60
C TYR A 131 -6.23 -13.84 0.71
N PHE A 132 -6.66 -12.63 0.38
CA PHE A 132 -5.87 -11.43 0.57
C PHE A 132 -6.06 -10.87 1.97
N SER A 133 -4.94 -10.56 2.61
CA SER A 133 -4.84 -9.74 3.80
C SER A 133 -4.19 -8.41 3.40
N VAL A 134 -4.84 -7.30 3.68
CA VAL A 134 -4.33 -5.94 3.41
C VAL A 134 -4.16 -5.22 4.74
N LYS A 135 -2.94 -4.79 5.02
CA LYS A 135 -2.63 -3.88 6.12
C LYS A 135 -2.81 -2.45 5.62
N GLU A 136 -3.60 -1.65 6.33
CA GLU A 136 -3.74 -0.21 6.10
C GLU A 136 -3.30 0.57 7.34
N VAL A 137 -2.90 1.82 7.17
CA VAL A 137 -2.39 2.67 8.25
C VAL A 137 -3.34 3.82 8.61
N VAL A 138 -3.23 4.31 9.84
CA VAL A 138 -4.00 5.44 10.35
C VAL A 138 -3.07 6.62 10.65
N PHE A 139 -3.39 7.76 10.05
CA PHE A 139 -2.59 8.98 10.16
C PHE A 139 -3.18 9.99 11.14
N PRO A 140 -2.33 10.72 11.90
CA PRO A 140 -2.78 11.74 12.83
C PRO A 140 -2.95 13.12 12.18
N PHE A 141 -2.86 13.26 10.85
CA PHE A 141 -2.83 14.57 10.17
C PHE A 141 -3.98 15.51 10.57
N ILE A 142 -5.19 14.98 10.77
CA ILE A 142 -6.35 15.79 11.18
C ILE A 142 -6.15 16.48 12.55
N LYS A 143 -5.25 15.95 13.40
CA LYS A 143 -4.87 16.53 14.69
C LYS A 143 -3.87 17.67 14.56
N PHE A 144 -3.17 17.78 13.42
CA PHE A 144 -2.07 18.72 13.20
C PHE A 144 -2.29 19.54 11.90
N GLN A 145 -3.23 20.49 11.95
CA GLN A 145 -3.67 21.28 10.79
C GLN A 145 -2.56 22.09 10.08
N GLY A 146 -1.44 22.35 10.76
CA GLY A 146 -0.27 23.04 10.19
C GLY A 146 0.71 22.12 9.46
N VAL A 147 0.46 20.80 9.44
CA VAL A 147 1.33 19.80 8.82
C VAL A 147 0.77 19.40 7.47
N ASP A 148 1.67 19.27 6.50
CA ASP A 148 1.36 18.76 5.17
C ASP A 148 1.04 17.26 5.21
N PRO A 149 -0.20 16.85 4.84
CA PRO A 149 -0.58 15.45 4.87
C PRO A 149 -0.10 14.73 3.61
N ILE A 150 1.22 14.68 3.45
CA ILE A 150 1.93 13.99 2.39
C ILE A 150 2.74 12.82 2.98
N LEU A 151 2.87 11.76 2.19
CA LEU A 151 3.70 10.60 2.52
C LEU A 151 5.14 10.84 2.05
N GLY A 152 6.10 10.19 2.72
CA GLY A 152 7.51 10.32 2.38
C GLY A 152 8.36 9.25 3.05
N PRO A 153 9.69 9.42 3.08
CA PRO A 153 10.61 8.41 3.59
C PRO A 153 10.65 8.34 5.13
N GLU A 154 9.94 9.21 5.84
CA GLU A 154 9.82 9.20 7.29
C GLU A 154 8.41 8.76 7.69
N MET A 155 8.30 7.83 8.64
CA MET A 155 7.03 7.33 9.18
C MET A 155 6.30 8.39 10.00
N ARG A 156 4.98 8.51 9.79
CA ARG A 156 4.10 9.44 10.53
C ARG A 156 2.80 8.80 11.03
N SER A 157 2.46 7.60 10.58
CA SER A 157 1.29 6.86 11.06
C SER A 157 1.44 6.45 12.53
N THR A 158 0.30 6.31 13.22
CA THR A 158 0.25 5.96 14.65
C THR A 158 -0.31 4.57 14.92
N GLY A 159 -0.93 3.95 13.91
CA GLY A 159 -1.56 2.64 14.04
C GLY A 159 -1.90 2.05 12.69
N GLU A 160 -2.39 0.81 12.73
CA GLU A 160 -2.70 0.02 11.55
C GLU A 160 -3.97 -0.80 11.76
N VAL A 161 -4.58 -1.21 10.65
CA VAL A 161 -5.75 -2.08 10.59
C VAL A 161 -5.53 -3.15 9.53
N MET A 162 -6.30 -4.23 9.60
CA MET A 162 -6.23 -5.35 8.67
C MET A 162 -7.59 -5.62 8.04
N GLY A 163 -7.65 -5.62 6.71
CA GLY A 163 -8.78 -6.08 5.92
C GLY A 163 -8.48 -7.45 5.30
N VAL A 164 -9.47 -8.33 5.26
CA VAL A 164 -9.32 -9.69 4.70
C VAL A 164 -10.47 -10.02 3.76
N ASP A 165 -10.17 -10.53 2.57
CA ASP A 165 -11.16 -10.97 1.60
C ASP A 165 -10.60 -12.00 0.61
N CYS A 166 -11.45 -12.70 -0.15
CA CYS A 166 -10.98 -13.57 -1.24
C CYS A 166 -10.42 -12.77 -2.43
N SER A 167 -10.77 -11.48 -2.53
CA SER A 167 -10.32 -10.59 -3.59
C SER A 167 -9.46 -9.45 -3.04
N PHE A 168 -8.49 -8.97 -3.82
CA PHE A 168 -7.68 -7.81 -3.44
C PHE A 168 -8.54 -6.57 -3.17
N GLY A 169 -9.50 -6.27 -4.07
CA GLY A 169 -10.41 -5.13 -3.92
C GLY A 169 -11.26 -5.20 -2.64
N GLY A 170 -11.81 -6.37 -2.31
CA GLY A 170 -12.56 -6.57 -1.07
C GLY A 170 -11.69 -6.40 0.17
N ALA A 171 -10.45 -6.89 0.14
CA ALA A 171 -9.51 -6.76 1.26
C ALA A 171 -9.12 -5.29 1.46
N CYS A 172 -8.84 -4.55 0.38
CA CYS A 172 -8.63 -3.10 0.40
C CYS A 172 -9.83 -2.36 0.99
N MET A 173 -11.06 -2.66 0.53
CA MET A 173 -12.26 -1.99 1.04
C MET A 173 -12.44 -2.17 2.55
N ARG A 174 -12.19 -3.38 3.05
CA ARG A 174 -12.27 -3.71 4.48
C ARG A 174 -11.18 -2.99 5.28
N ALA A 175 -9.95 -2.93 4.76
CA ALA A 175 -8.84 -2.24 5.39
C ALA A 175 -9.10 -0.72 5.45
N MET A 176 -9.53 -0.13 4.32
CA MET A 176 -9.92 1.28 4.24
C MET A 176 -11.04 1.62 5.24
N ARG A 177 -12.10 0.82 5.29
CA ARG A 177 -13.20 0.99 6.27
C ARG A 177 -12.69 0.91 7.70
N GLY A 178 -11.83 -0.05 8.00
CA GLY A 178 -11.19 -0.18 9.31
C GLY A 178 -10.38 1.05 9.70
N ALA A 179 -9.72 1.68 8.73
CA ALA A 179 -8.92 2.90 8.93
C ALA A 179 -9.79 4.17 9.00
N GLY A 180 -11.12 4.04 8.93
CA GLY A 180 -12.05 5.18 8.90
C GLY A 180 -12.06 5.95 7.58
N GLN A 181 -11.46 5.38 6.53
CA GLN A 181 -11.44 5.96 5.19
C GLN A 181 -12.74 5.61 4.45
N ARG A 182 -13.17 6.50 3.55
CA ARG A 182 -14.31 6.29 2.67
C ARG A 182 -13.82 6.08 1.24
N VAL A 183 -14.52 5.24 0.50
CA VAL A 183 -14.34 5.21 -0.95
C VAL A 183 -15.00 6.45 -1.56
N PRO A 184 -14.51 6.93 -2.71
CA PRO A 184 -15.10 8.09 -3.37
C PRO A 184 -16.41 7.72 -4.06
N ASP A 185 -17.42 8.58 -3.92
CA ASP A 185 -18.66 8.54 -4.70
C ASP A 185 -18.44 9.07 -6.13
N PRO A 186 -19.20 8.59 -7.14
CA PRO A 186 -19.14 9.15 -8.49
C PRO A 186 -19.40 10.66 -8.52
N GLY A 187 -18.59 11.37 -9.31
CA GLY A 187 -18.63 12.83 -9.45
C GLY A 187 -17.38 13.31 -10.16
N LYS A 188 -16.75 14.42 -9.74
CA LYS A 188 -15.48 14.85 -10.35
C LYS A 188 -14.28 14.25 -9.63
N ALA A 189 -13.43 13.54 -10.37
CA ALA A 189 -12.13 13.08 -9.91
C ALA A 189 -11.04 14.04 -10.36
N PHE A 190 -10.42 14.74 -9.42
CA PHE A 190 -9.29 15.61 -9.67
C PHE A 190 -7.98 14.82 -9.76
N ILE A 191 -7.26 14.96 -10.87
CA ILE A 191 -5.99 14.30 -11.13
C ILE A 191 -4.92 15.35 -11.40
N SER A 192 -3.89 15.38 -10.56
CA SER A 192 -2.72 16.23 -10.77
C SER A 192 -1.48 15.49 -10.31
N VAL A 193 -0.77 14.89 -11.25
CA VAL A 193 0.38 14.03 -10.98
C VAL A 193 1.66 14.61 -11.56
N ARG A 194 2.81 14.20 -11.01
CA ARG A 194 4.12 14.47 -11.60
C ARG A 194 4.29 13.74 -12.94
N ASP A 195 5.23 14.20 -13.75
CA ASP A 195 5.45 13.65 -15.10
C ASP A 195 5.78 12.15 -15.10
N ALA A 196 6.58 11.69 -14.13
CA ALA A 196 6.94 10.29 -14.00
C ALA A 196 5.72 9.37 -13.85
N ASP A 197 4.62 9.85 -13.25
CA ASP A 197 3.45 9.04 -12.95
C ASP A 197 2.41 9.08 -14.07
N LYS A 198 2.56 9.94 -15.09
CA LYS A 198 1.57 10.07 -16.18
C LYS A 198 1.32 8.74 -16.92
N ALA A 199 2.36 7.92 -17.07
CA ALA A 199 2.27 6.62 -17.73
C ALA A 199 1.29 5.65 -17.03
N SER A 200 1.03 5.82 -15.72
CA SER A 200 0.10 4.98 -14.95
C SER A 200 -1.36 5.45 -15.04
N LEU A 201 -1.61 6.65 -15.58
CA LEU A 201 -2.95 7.23 -15.62
C LEU A 201 -3.96 6.53 -16.54
N PRO A 202 -3.62 6.02 -17.75
CA PRO A 202 -4.62 5.44 -18.64
C PRO A 202 -5.50 4.34 -18.00
N PRO A 203 -4.96 3.34 -17.26
CA PRO A 203 -5.82 2.37 -16.57
C PRO A 203 -6.65 3.01 -15.44
N ILE A 204 -6.12 4.01 -14.73
CA ILE A 204 -6.84 4.72 -13.66
C ILE A 204 -8.03 5.52 -14.26
N ALA A 205 -7.78 6.30 -15.31
CA ALA A 205 -8.78 7.09 -16.02
C ALA A 205 -9.92 6.21 -16.56
N ARG A 206 -9.60 5.06 -17.18
CA ARG A 206 -10.62 4.09 -17.60
C ARG A 206 -11.47 3.57 -16.45
N ASN A 207 -10.84 3.26 -15.31
CA ASN A 207 -11.54 2.76 -14.13
C ASN A 207 -12.46 3.81 -13.50
N LEU A 208 -12.04 5.08 -13.49
CA LEU A 208 -12.84 6.22 -13.05
C LEU A 208 -14.06 6.43 -13.95
N ILE A 209 -13.85 6.56 -15.26
CA ILE A 209 -14.93 6.78 -16.23
C ILE A 209 -15.94 5.62 -16.20
N LYS A 210 -15.46 4.37 -16.13
CA LYS A 210 -16.33 3.18 -16.02
C LYS A 210 -17.26 3.25 -14.80
N ARG A 211 -16.85 3.94 -13.73
CA ARG A 211 -17.60 4.12 -12.49
C ARG A 211 -18.34 5.47 -12.42
N GLY A 212 -18.47 6.17 -13.55
CA GLY A 212 -19.26 7.39 -13.66
C GLY A 212 -18.55 8.68 -13.23
N PHE A 213 -17.23 8.65 -13.02
CA PHE A 213 -16.48 9.85 -12.70
C PHE A 213 -16.18 10.69 -13.94
N GLN A 214 -16.28 12.01 -13.77
CA GLN A 214 -15.73 13.00 -14.70
C GLN A 214 -14.29 13.33 -14.31
N LEU A 215 -13.39 13.44 -15.29
CA LEU A 215 -11.99 13.75 -15.02
C LEU A 215 -11.77 15.26 -15.05
N ILE A 216 -11.18 15.80 -13.99
CA ILE A 216 -10.71 17.19 -13.94
C ILE A 216 -9.22 17.21 -13.59
N ALA A 217 -8.40 18.02 -14.26
CA ALA A 217 -6.95 17.97 -14.08
C ALA A 217 -6.26 19.31 -14.30
N THR A 218 -5.06 19.45 -13.72
CA THR A 218 -4.16 20.57 -14.01
C THR A 218 -3.57 20.43 -15.41
N SER A 219 -3.09 21.53 -16.00
CA SER A 219 -2.72 21.64 -17.44
C SER A 219 -1.92 20.43 -17.94
N GLY A 220 -0.74 20.18 -17.36
CA GLY A 220 0.14 19.10 -17.81
C GLY A 220 -0.45 17.70 -17.69
N THR A 221 -1.37 17.46 -16.75
CA THR A 221 -2.07 16.17 -16.62
C THR A 221 -3.26 16.10 -17.58
N CYS A 222 -4.01 17.20 -17.73
CA CYS A 222 -5.15 17.33 -18.63
C CYS A 222 -4.73 17.11 -20.09
N ASP A 223 -3.65 17.77 -20.53
CA ASP A 223 -3.11 17.64 -21.89
C ASP A 223 -2.69 16.20 -22.19
N TYR A 224 -2.04 15.55 -21.22
CA TYR A 224 -1.65 14.14 -21.34
C TYR A 224 -2.87 13.22 -21.47
N LEU A 225 -3.88 13.37 -20.61
CA LEU A 225 -5.11 12.58 -20.66
C LEU A 225 -5.88 12.76 -21.97
N ARG A 226 -6.00 14.01 -22.46
CA ARG A 226 -6.63 14.33 -23.74
C ARG A 226 -5.86 13.70 -24.91
N ALA A 227 -4.53 13.73 -24.89
CA ALA A 227 -3.70 13.07 -25.90
C ALA A 227 -3.88 11.54 -25.91
N GLN A 228 -4.25 10.94 -24.77
CA GLN A 228 -4.61 9.51 -24.67
C GLN A 228 -6.09 9.22 -25.04
N GLY A 229 -6.85 10.23 -25.46
CA GLY A 229 -8.24 10.10 -25.89
C GLY A 229 -9.27 10.18 -24.77
N PHE A 230 -8.91 10.62 -23.57
CA PHE A 230 -9.86 10.82 -22.47
C PHE A 230 -10.46 12.23 -22.49
N GLU A 231 -11.75 12.34 -22.23
CA GLU A 231 -12.36 13.62 -21.88
C GLU A 231 -11.87 14.05 -20.50
N CYS A 232 -11.33 15.27 -20.42
CA CYS A 232 -10.81 15.82 -19.18
C CYS A 232 -11.04 17.33 -19.14
N GLU A 233 -11.67 17.81 -18.08
CA GLU A 233 -11.85 19.22 -17.75
C GLU A 233 -10.54 19.80 -17.21
N TYR A 234 -10.23 21.03 -17.60
CA TYR A 234 -9.05 21.74 -17.10
C TYR A 234 -9.39 22.55 -15.85
N VAL A 235 -8.51 22.56 -14.86
CA VAL A 235 -8.61 23.44 -13.68
C VAL A 235 -7.27 24.09 -13.33
N ASN A 236 -7.32 25.35 -12.90
CA ASN A 236 -6.16 26.09 -12.44
C ASN A 236 -5.61 25.52 -11.12
N LYS A 237 -4.29 25.56 -10.97
CA LYS A 237 -3.64 25.57 -9.65
C LYS A 237 -3.87 26.92 -8.95
N VAL A 238 -3.56 26.98 -7.65
CA VAL A 238 -3.78 28.18 -6.83
C VAL A 238 -3.03 29.40 -7.37
N ASP A 239 -1.83 29.20 -7.89
CA ASP A 239 -0.96 30.22 -8.49
C ASP A 239 -1.37 30.64 -9.91
N GLN A 240 -2.32 29.94 -10.54
CA GLN A 240 -2.72 30.13 -11.94
C GLN A 240 -4.01 30.98 -12.10
N GLY A 241 -4.58 31.49 -11.02
CA GLY A 241 -5.77 32.35 -11.03
C GLY A 241 -7.06 31.63 -10.62
N ARG A 242 -8.21 32.31 -10.73
CA ARG A 242 -9.52 31.83 -10.26
C ARG A 242 -10.51 31.55 -11.41
N PRO A 243 -11.42 30.57 -11.28
CA PRO A 243 -11.49 29.58 -10.18
C PRO A 243 -10.32 28.58 -10.25
N HIS A 244 -9.86 28.08 -9.09
CA HIS A 244 -8.81 27.07 -8.98
C HIS A 244 -9.27 25.84 -8.19
N ILE A 245 -8.47 24.77 -8.21
CA ILE A 245 -8.81 23.49 -7.57
C ILE A 245 -9.21 23.62 -6.09
N VAL A 246 -8.57 24.49 -5.32
CA VAL A 246 -8.94 24.70 -3.91
C VAL A 246 -10.35 25.31 -3.77
N ASP A 247 -10.81 26.10 -4.73
CA ASP A 247 -12.18 26.64 -4.71
C ASP A 247 -13.16 25.49 -5.00
N ALA A 248 -12.87 24.65 -5.99
CA ALA A 248 -13.69 23.49 -6.33
C ALA A 248 -13.79 22.48 -5.17
N ILE A 249 -12.71 22.24 -4.43
CA ILE A 249 -12.74 21.42 -3.21
C ILE A 249 -13.68 22.04 -2.16
N LYS A 250 -13.59 23.35 -1.94
CA LYS A 250 -14.40 24.07 -0.94
C LYS A 250 -15.89 24.17 -1.30
N ASN A 251 -16.20 24.08 -2.59
CA ASN A 251 -17.56 24.11 -3.13
C ASN A 251 -18.19 22.71 -3.24
N ASP A 252 -17.55 21.66 -2.69
CA ASP A 252 -18.00 20.27 -2.78
C ASP A 252 -18.12 19.75 -4.24
N GLU A 253 -17.30 20.30 -5.16
CA GLU A 253 -17.32 19.93 -6.58
C GLU A 253 -16.42 18.73 -6.90
N ILE A 254 -15.54 18.32 -5.97
CA ILE A 254 -14.55 17.25 -6.14
C ILE A 254 -14.84 16.09 -5.19
N ASN A 255 -14.95 14.89 -5.74
CA ASN A 255 -15.28 13.68 -4.98
C ASN A 255 -14.08 12.76 -4.76
N PHE A 256 -13.04 12.89 -5.59
CA PHE A 256 -11.81 12.11 -5.44
C PHE A 256 -10.59 12.90 -5.91
N ILE A 257 -9.47 12.75 -5.22
CA ILE A 257 -8.23 13.43 -5.57
C ILE A 257 -7.08 12.41 -5.72
N ILE A 258 -6.39 12.46 -6.85
CA ILE A 258 -5.10 11.80 -7.06
C ILE A 258 -4.07 12.89 -7.27
N ASN A 259 -3.28 13.18 -6.23
CA ASN A 259 -2.28 14.24 -6.25
C ASN A 259 -0.89 13.70 -5.91
N THR A 260 -0.06 13.48 -6.93
CA THR A 260 1.34 13.13 -6.72
C THR A 260 2.25 14.33 -6.98
N THR A 261 3.33 14.44 -6.21
CA THR A 261 4.24 15.59 -6.27
C THR A 261 5.68 15.17 -6.05
N GLU A 262 6.61 15.87 -6.69
CA GLU A 262 8.04 15.63 -6.54
C GLU A 262 8.81 16.96 -6.53
N GLY A 263 9.83 17.02 -5.68
CA GLY A 263 10.63 18.23 -5.48
C GLY A 263 9.99 19.19 -4.47
N ARG A 264 10.84 19.89 -3.72
CA ARG A 264 10.43 20.74 -2.59
C ARG A 264 9.41 21.81 -2.98
N GLN A 265 9.61 22.46 -4.13
CA GLN A 265 8.72 23.52 -4.60
C GLN A 265 7.32 22.97 -4.94
N ALA A 266 7.24 21.92 -5.75
CA ALA A 266 5.94 21.35 -6.15
C ALA A 266 5.17 20.75 -4.95
N ILE A 267 5.89 20.20 -3.96
CA ILE A 267 5.29 19.76 -2.69
C ILE A 267 4.65 20.95 -1.97
N ALA A 268 5.40 22.05 -1.79
CA ALA A 268 4.90 23.25 -1.11
C ALA A 268 3.71 23.88 -1.85
N ASP A 269 3.78 23.98 -3.18
CA ASP A 269 2.71 24.55 -4.01
C ASP A 269 1.42 23.72 -3.97
N SER A 270 1.54 22.41 -3.71
CA SER A 270 0.40 21.49 -3.66
C SER A 270 -0.11 21.23 -2.23
N PHE A 271 0.56 21.79 -1.21
CA PHE A 271 0.16 21.63 0.20
C PHE A 271 -1.31 22.01 0.43
N SER A 272 -1.75 23.12 -0.16
CA SER A 272 -3.13 23.59 -0.02
C SER A 272 -4.14 22.59 -0.55
N ILE A 273 -3.83 21.85 -1.62
CA ILE A 273 -4.73 20.84 -2.19
C ILE A 273 -4.95 19.73 -1.16
N ARG A 274 -3.87 19.16 -0.63
CA ARG A 274 -3.95 18.04 0.32
C ARG A 274 -4.56 18.45 1.66
N ARG A 275 -4.22 19.64 2.15
CA ARG A 275 -4.80 20.20 3.37
C ARG A 275 -6.31 20.37 3.24
N GLU A 276 -6.76 20.98 2.15
CA GLU A 276 -8.19 21.27 1.95
C GLU A 276 -8.96 19.97 1.67
N ALA A 277 -8.37 19.02 0.95
CA ALA A 277 -8.93 17.66 0.81
C ALA A 277 -9.18 17.00 2.17
N LEU A 278 -8.18 17.05 3.07
CA LEU A 278 -8.32 16.53 4.43
C LEU A 278 -9.37 17.29 5.25
N GLN A 279 -9.38 18.63 5.18
CA GLN A 279 -10.30 19.48 5.94
C GLN A 279 -11.77 19.30 5.51
N TYR A 280 -12.02 19.13 4.21
CA TYR A 280 -13.34 18.92 3.64
C TYR A 280 -13.71 17.44 3.51
N SER A 281 -12.88 16.53 4.04
CA SER A 281 -13.11 15.08 4.02
C SER A 281 -13.28 14.50 2.61
N VAL A 282 -12.63 15.08 1.61
CA VAL A 282 -12.57 14.54 0.25
C VAL A 282 -11.53 13.42 0.21
N PRO A 283 -11.90 12.18 -0.17
CA PRO A 283 -10.93 11.10 -0.32
C PRO A 283 -9.82 11.49 -1.29
N TYR A 284 -8.56 11.35 -0.85
CA TYR A 284 -7.41 11.70 -1.65
C TYR A 284 -6.28 10.69 -1.51
N THR A 285 -5.44 10.62 -2.54
CA THR A 285 -4.28 9.74 -2.60
C THR A 285 -3.06 10.54 -3.07
N THR A 286 -1.91 10.24 -2.49
CA THR A 286 -0.64 10.91 -2.79
C THR A 286 0.29 10.08 -3.69
N THR A 287 -0.15 8.88 -4.08
CA THR A 287 0.51 7.99 -5.04
C THR A 287 -0.52 7.46 -6.03
N THR A 288 -0.10 7.20 -7.27
CA THR A 288 -1.03 6.64 -8.27
C THR A 288 -1.38 5.18 -7.98
N ALA A 289 -0.47 4.43 -7.37
CA ALA A 289 -0.70 3.04 -7.00
C ALA A 289 -1.79 2.93 -5.91
N ARG A 290 -1.75 3.83 -4.91
CA ARG A 290 -2.85 3.97 -3.94
C ARG A 290 -4.16 4.36 -4.61
N GLY A 291 -4.12 5.33 -5.52
CA GLY A 291 -5.28 5.72 -6.32
C GLY A 291 -5.91 4.53 -7.03
N TRP A 292 -5.12 3.69 -7.68
CA TRP A 292 -5.60 2.48 -8.35
C TRP A 292 -6.19 1.45 -7.37
N ALA A 293 -5.55 1.21 -6.22
CA ALA A 293 -6.04 0.28 -5.20
C ALA A 293 -7.38 0.74 -4.60
N THR A 294 -7.54 2.04 -4.35
CA THR A 294 -8.82 2.65 -3.93
C THR A 294 -9.93 2.38 -4.94
N LEU A 295 -9.66 2.43 -6.25
CA LEU A 295 -10.67 2.12 -7.26
C LEU A 295 -11.08 0.64 -7.28
N GLN A 296 -10.20 -0.28 -6.87
CA GLN A 296 -10.56 -1.69 -6.72
C GLN A 296 -11.49 -1.91 -5.52
N ALA A 297 -11.42 -1.06 -4.50
CA ALA A 297 -12.25 -1.15 -3.30
C ALA A 297 -13.71 -0.71 -3.53
N ILE A 298 -13.96 0.22 -4.47
CA ILE A 298 -15.30 0.78 -4.74
C ILE A 298 -16.34 -0.32 -5.00
N ASP A 299 -15.98 -1.34 -5.78
CA ASP A 299 -16.91 -2.40 -6.18
C ASP A 299 -17.34 -3.29 -5.00
N HIS A 300 -16.68 -3.17 -3.85
CA HIS A 300 -16.95 -3.93 -2.63
C HIS A 300 -17.55 -3.08 -1.51
N GLU A 301 -17.92 -1.81 -1.79
CA GLU A 301 -18.41 -0.90 -0.76
C GLU A 301 -19.63 -1.46 -0.04
N GLU A 302 -20.54 -2.15 -0.72
CA GLU A 302 -21.75 -2.72 -0.11
C GLU A 302 -21.54 -4.09 0.54
N ASP A 303 -20.36 -4.70 0.41
CA ASP A 303 -20.08 -5.96 1.09
C ASP A 303 -20.01 -5.77 2.62
N ARG A 304 -20.76 -6.61 3.32
CA ARG A 304 -20.88 -6.66 4.79
C ARG A 304 -20.56 -8.05 5.35
N ALA A 305 -20.16 -9.01 4.51
CA ALA A 305 -19.76 -10.34 4.98
C ALA A 305 -18.65 -10.20 6.02
N VAL A 306 -18.63 -11.08 7.02
CA VAL A 306 -17.59 -11.09 8.05
C VAL A 306 -17.02 -12.50 8.16
N ARG A 307 -15.74 -12.60 8.53
CA ARG A 307 -15.06 -13.86 8.77
C ARG A 307 -14.28 -13.74 10.06
N SER A 308 -14.39 -14.74 10.91
CA SER A 308 -13.56 -14.87 12.10
C SER A 308 -12.15 -15.31 11.71
N LEU A 309 -11.17 -15.05 12.58
CA LEU A 309 -9.81 -15.57 12.36
C LEU A 309 -9.77 -17.10 12.39
N GLN A 310 -10.64 -17.72 13.19
CA GLN A 310 -10.74 -19.17 13.31
C GLN A 310 -11.15 -19.80 11.97
N GLU A 311 -12.20 -19.29 11.34
CA GLU A 311 -12.64 -19.75 10.01
C GLU A 311 -11.55 -19.55 8.95
N LEU A 312 -10.85 -18.41 9.00
CA LEU A 312 -9.74 -18.14 8.08
C LEU A 312 -8.58 -19.12 8.27
N HIS A 313 -8.29 -19.54 9.50
CA HIS A 313 -7.17 -20.43 9.83
C HIS A 313 -7.49 -21.91 9.62
N GLU A 314 -8.75 -22.32 9.77
CA GLU A 314 -9.19 -23.68 9.40
C GLU A 314 -8.93 -23.96 7.91
N GLY A 315 -9.12 -22.95 7.05
CA GLY A 315 -8.86 -23.03 5.61
C GLY A 315 -7.38 -23.11 5.21
N LEU A 316 -6.45 -22.91 6.16
CA LEU A 316 -4.99 -22.95 5.94
C LEU A 316 -4.36 -24.33 6.23
N SER A 317 -5.19 -25.37 6.44
CA SER A 317 -4.78 -26.71 6.85
C SER A 317 -3.46 -27.20 6.19
N GLN A 318 -2.53 -27.60 7.07
CA GLN A 318 -1.09 -27.87 6.93
C GLN A 318 -0.66 -28.79 5.78
#